data_AF-A0A2D2Q436-F1
#
_entry.id   AF-A0A2D2Q436-F1
#
_cell.length_a   1.000
_cell.length_b   1.000
_cell.length_c   1.000
_cell.angle_alpha   90.00
_cell.angle_beta   90.00
_cell.angle_gamma   90.00
#
_symmetry.space_group_name_H-M   'P 1'
#
loop_
_entity.id
_entity.type
_entity.pdbx_description
1 polymer ?
#
loop_
_entity_poly.entity_id
_entity_poly.type
_entity_poly.pdbx_seq_one_letter_code
_entity_poly.pdbx_strand_id
1 'polypeptide(L)'
;MVGGTATDGISMNGWQRLVQCTVVFFLCLALFWGIEDIAWAKSGSELAEVAAPVAIEDLKSWFDRYEPRLQILSPQPNQTLEATTIAVTLQVEGLNIFQDPRTGLGPHVEVVLDDRPSRSVYDLKEPIEFSDLQPGTHLLRAFIVYPWGESIKSPLAYAERTFHLYTATGDRPTTPLLTYNQPQGVYGAEPMLLDFYLSNVPVDTDRPTWQVRCTINGQSFTVNRWQAYYLTGFKPGDNWVRLDLLDSNGQPIGNTTITRLVTYHLGGNDALSRLLRGELAAKNLQSSLSPSLPDQLPPPPMWNRNLARQPNPWLQNQNSAPQPLPNPQRPPQPLHPRLSPFGNGLALLSPLKTPDPF
;
A
#
# COMPACT_ATOMS: atom_id res chain seq x y z
N MET A 1 -97.60 -22.37 33.87
CA MET A 1 -98.13 -23.59 33.23
C MET A 1 -97.37 -23.81 31.94
N VAL A 2 -96.76 -25.01 31.81
CA VAL A 2 -96.40 -25.73 30.56
C VAL A 2 -95.40 -25.01 29.63
N GLY A 3 -94.18 -25.47 29.32
CA GLY A 3 -93.61 -26.82 29.25
C GLY A 3 -93.73 -27.37 27.82
N GLY A 4 -92.65 -27.38 27.02
CA GLY A 4 -92.68 -28.06 25.72
C GLY A 4 -91.52 -27.74 24.77
N THR A 5 -90.76 -28.78 24.42
CA THR A 5 -89.47 -28.87 23.73
C THR A 5 -89.54 -28.93 22.19
N ALA A 6 -88.46 -28.46 21.52
CA ALA A 6 -87.71 -28.97 20.34
C ALA A 6 -88.46 -29.52 19.10
N THR A 7 -88.06 -29.32 17.82
CA THR A 7 -86.75 -29.53 17.17
C THR A 7 -86.66 -28.91 15.75
N ASP A 8 -85.45 -28.47 15.39
CA ASP A 8 -84.68 -28.56 14.12
C ASP A 8 -85.14 -28.05 12.74
N GLY A 9 -84.21 -27.32 12.10
CA GLY A 9 -84.24 -26.91 10.69
C GLY A 9 -83.08 -25.98 10.22
N ILE A 10 -81.83 -26.41 10.42
CA ILE A 10 -80.52 -26.06 9.78
C ILE A 10 -80.46 -24.88 8.75
N SER A 11 -79.53 -23.92 8.92
CA SER A 11 -78.36 -23.74 8.01
C SER A 11 -77.62 -22.37 8.12
N MET A 12 -76.29 -22.47 8.31
CA MET A 12 -75.21 -21.51 7.98
C MET A 12 -74.93 -20.28 8.87
N ASN A 13 -74.29 -20.57 10.00
CA ASN A 13 -72.90 -20.22 10.37
C ASN A 13 -72.41 -18.77 10.15
N GLY A 14 -72.42 -18.00 11.24
CA GLY A 14 -71.67 -16.74 11.44
C GLY A 14 -70.14 -16.85 11.39
N TRP A 15 -69.60 -17.94 10.85
CA TRP A 15 -68.18 -18.13 10.58
C TRP A 15 -67.74 -17.54 9.23
N GLN A 16 -68.68 -17.20 8.34
CA GLN A 16 -68.37 -16.57 7.05
C GLN A 16 -68.28 -15.03 7.08
N ARG A 17 -68.58 -14.37 8.21
CA ARG A 17 -68.31 -12.93 8.38
C ARG A 17 -67.02 -12.61 9.14
N LEU A 18 -66.34 -13.62 9.71
CA LEU A 18 -65.06 -13.46 10.39
C LEU A 18 -63.85 -13.89 9.54
N VAL A 19 -64.07 -14.55 8.40
CA VAL A 19 -63.00 -15.00 7.49
C VAL A 19 -62.72 -14.00 6.36
N GLN A 20 -63.60 -13.01 6.14
CA GLN A 20 -63.43 -12.02 5.06
C GLN A 20 -62.72 -10.72 5.50
N CYS A 21 -62.58 -10.48 6.81
CA CYS A 21 -61.76 -9.36 7.34
C CYS A 21 -60.35 -9.78 7.77
N THR A 22 -60.06 -11.09 7.87
CA THR A 22 -58.74 -11.59 8.30
C THR A 22 -57.80 -11.86 7.11
N VAL A 23 -58.35 -12.05 5.90
CA VAL A 23 -57.55 -12.32 4.68
C VAL A 23 -57.04 -11.05 3.98
N VAL A 24 -57.61 -9.87 4.25
CA VAL A 24 -57.07 -8.59 3.73
C VAL A 24 -55.99 -8.00 4.65
N PHE A 25 -55.97 -8.36 5.94
CA PHE A 25 -54.93 -7.90 6.87
C PHE A 25 -53.64 -8.73 6.80
N PHE A 26 -53.72 -10.01 6.40
CA PHE A 26 -52.53 -10.86 6.18
C PHE A 26 -51.94 -10.79 4.77
N LEU A 27 -52.63 -10.20 3.78
CA LEU A 27 -52.05 -9.98 2.45
C LEU A 27 -51.22 -8.67 2.35
N CYS A 28 -51.32 -7.77 3.33
CA CYS A 28 -50.41 -6.61 3.46
C CYS A 28 -49.20 -6.90 4.37
N LEU A 29 -49.20 -8.01 5.11
CA LEU A 29 -48.04 -8.45 5.91
C LEU A 29 -47.17 -9.49 5.18
N ALA A 30 -47.63 -10.01 4.04
CA ALA A 30 -46.90 -10.95 3.18
C ALA A 30 -46.40 -10.32 1.86
N LEU A 31 -46.32 -8.98 1.80
CA LEU A 31 -45.53 -8.22 0.81
C LEU A 31 -44.34 -7.48 1.46
N PHE A 32 -43.95 -7.91 2.67
CA PHE A 32 -42.68 -7.58 3.32
C PHE A 32 -41.74 -8.79 3.38
N TRP A 33 -41.95 -9.77 2.50
CA TRP A 33 -41.00 -10.85 2.21
C TRP A 33 -40.65 -10.75 0.74
N GLY A 34 -39.58 -10.02 0.46
CA GLY A 34 -39.13 -9.76 -0.89
C GLY A 34 -38.60 -8.35 -0.95
N ILE A 35 -37.28 -8.24 -1.05
CA ILE A 35 -36.50 -7.01 -1.01
C ILE A 35 -36.13 -6.57 0.42
N GLU A 36 -35.42 -7.42 1.16
CA GLU A 36 -34.14 -6.92 1.70
C GLU A 36 -33.19 -6.88 0.49
N ASP A 37 -33.40 -5.88 -0.37
CA ASP A 37 -32.32 -5.44 -1.23
C ASP A 37 -31.20 -5.08 -0.28
N ILE A 38 -30.11 -5.79 -0.50
CA ILE A 38 -28.76 -5.43 -0.12
C ILE A 38 -28.56 -3.98 -0.56
N ALA A 39 -28.99 -3.04 0.28
CA ALA A 39 -28.29 -1.79 0.45
C ALA A 39 -27.04 -2.12 1.27
N TRP A 40 -26.15 -2.96 0.71
CA TRP A 40 -24.74 -2.69 0.93
C TRP A 40 -24.57 -1.26 0.48
N ALA A 41 -24.44 -0.38 1.46
CA ALA A 41 -24.07 0.99 1.22
C ALA A 41 -22.90 0.95 0.24
N LYS A 42 -23.19 1.35 -1.01
CA LYS A 42 -22.19 1.61 -2.04
C LYS A 42 -21.51 2.93 -1.68
N SER A 43 -20.90 2.92 -0.49
CA SER A 43 -20.18 3.99 0.18
C SER A 43 -18.90 3.38 0.76
N GLY A 44 -18.27 2.47 0.02
CA GLY A 44 -16.82 2.37 0.10
C GLY A 44 -16.29 3.56 -0.68
N SER A 45 -15.56 4.46 -0.02
CA SER A 45 -14.72 5.43 -0.71
C SER A 45 -13.86 4.68 -1.75
N GLU A 46 -13.72 5.25 -2.93
CA GLU A 46 -12.85 4.67 -3.96
C GLU A 46 -11.41 4.67 -3.45
N LEU A 47 -10.72 3.55 -3.60
CA LEU A 47 -9.31 3.42 -3.25
C LEU A 47 -8.49 4.54 -3.92
N ALA A 48 -7.80 5.34 -3.12
CA ALA A 48 -7.05 6.50 -3.61
C ALA A 48 -5.69 6.63 -2.92
N GLU A 49 -4.67 7.01 -3.69
CA GLU A 49 -3.39 7.48 -3.15
C GLU A 49 -3.53 8.93 -2.67
N VAL A 50 -3.04 9.20 -1.46
CA VAL A 50 -2.98 10.53 -0.86
C VAL A 50 -1.54 10.86 -0.43
N ALA A 51 -1.29 12.12 -0.13
CA ALA A 51 -0.02 12.53 0.45
C ALA A 51 0.22 11.85 1.80
N ALA A 52 1.49 11.69 2.17
CA ALA A 52 1.85 11.22 3.50
C ALA A 52 1.32 12.22 4.56
N PRO A 53 0.85 11.74 5.73
CA PRO A 53 0.46 12.64 6.80
C PRO A 53 1.63 13.53 7.23
N VAL A 54 1.38 14.82 7.46
CA VAL A 54 2.42 15.80 7.83
C VAL A 54 3.27 15.34 9.02
N ALA A 55 2.64 14.76 10.03
CA ALA A 55 3.36 14.27 11.21
C ALA A 55 4.30 13.09 10.89
N ILE A 56 3.99 12.29 9.86
CA ILE A 56 4.87 11.24 9.36
C ILE A 56 6.05 11.85 8.61
N GLU A 57 5.80 12.82 7.72
CA GLU A 57 6.86 13.52 6.96
C GLU A 57 7.85 14.23 7.90
N ASP A 58 7.36 14.88 8.95
CA ASP A 58 8.17 15.54 9.97
C ASP A 58 9.05 14.54 10.75
N LEU A 59 8.49 13.38 11.14
CA LEU A 59 9.25 12.33 11.81
C LEU A 59 10.29 11.72 10.86
N LYS A 60 9.91 11.46 9.62
CA LYS A 60 10.80 10.93 8.59
C LYS A 60 12.01 11.85 8.38
N SER A 61 11.76 13.12 8.11
CA SER A 61 12.81 14.13 7.95
C SER A 61 13.78 14.15 9.14
N TRP A 62 13.27 13.92 10.34
CA TRP A 62 14.07 13.84 11.55
C TRP A 62 14.91 12.56 11.64
N PHE A 63 14.36 11.40 11.25
CA PHE A 63 15.08 10.12 11.22
C PHE A 63 16.06 9.99 10.04
N ASP A 64 15.85 10.71 8.93
CA ASP A 64 16.70 10.65 7.73
C ASP A 64 18.16 11.11 7.99
N ARG A 65 18.44 11.69 9.15
CA ARG A 65 19.81 11.99 9.61
C ARG A 65 20.62 10.75 10.02
N TYR A 66 19.95 9.62 10.25
CA TYR A 66 20.59 8.36 10.60
C TYR A 66 20.88 7.55 9.33
N GLU A 67 22.04 6.89 9.29
CA GLU A 67 22.40 5.95 8.23
C GLU A 67 22.59 4.56 8.84
N PRO A 68 21.50 3.86 9.18
CA PRO A 68 21.62 2.59 9.88
C PRO A 68 22.14 1.48 8.96
N ARG A 69 22.83 0.52 9.58
CA ARG A 69 23.46 -0.60 8.89
C ARG A 69 22.95 -1.89 9.51
N LEU A 70 22.40 -2.77 8.68
CA LEU A 70 21.87 -4.06 9.09
C LEU A 70 22.77 -5.18 8.60
N GLN A 71 23.05 -6.15 9.47
CA GLN A 71 23.72 -7.39 9.11
C GLN A 71 22.98 -8.59 9.69
N ILE A 72 22.88 -9.67 8.91
CA ILE A 72 22.53 -10.99 9.42
C ILE A 72 23.82 -11.73 9.75
N LEU A 73 24.01 -12.02 11.04
CA LEU A 73 25.15 -12.76 11.60
C LEU A 73 24.89 -14.27 11.62
N SER A 74 23.63 -14.69 11.78
CA SER A 74 23.24 -16.10 11.70
C SER A 74 21.85 -16.19 11.05
N PRO A 75 21.61 -17.14 10.14
CA PRO A 75 22.56 -18.12 9.61
C PRO A 75 23.65 -17.50 8.72
N GLN A 76 24.77 -18.21 8.57
CA GLN A 76 25.84 -17.82 7.65
C GLN A 76 25.41 -18.04 6.20
N PRO A 77 25.97 -17.29 5.22
CA PRO A 77 25.66 -17.50 3.80
C PRO A 77 25.87 -18.97 3.37
N ASN A 78 24.84 -19.57 2.79
CA ASN A 78 24.80 -20.96 2.32
C ASN A 78 25.10 -22.02 3.40
N GLN A 79 24.91 -21.66 4.69
CA GLN A 79 25.07 -22.61 5.78
C GLN A 79 24.05 -23.74 5.66
N THR A 80 24.49 -24.98 5.85
CA THR A 80 23.58 -26.14 5.99
C THR A 80 23.45 -26.50 7.47
N LEU A 81 22.22 -26.63 7.94
CA LEU A 81 21.88 -26.96 9.32
C LEU A 81 21.08 -28.27 9.37
N GLU A 82 21.42 -29.17 10.28
CA GLU A 82 20.63 -30.38 10.57
C GLU A 82 19.57 -30.09 11.64
N ALA A 83 18.65 -29.18 11.31
CA ALA A 83 17.59 -28.75 12.21
C ALA A 83 16.34 -28.35 11.43
N THR A 84 15.19 -28.39 12.08
CA THR A 84 13.91 -27.83 11.57
C THR A 84 13.56 -26.49 12.23
N THR A 85 14.43 -26.01 13.12
CA THR A 85 14.32 -24.72 13.79
C THR A 85 15.63 -23.97 13.60
N ILE A 86 15.55 -22.67 13.31
CA ILE A 86 16.72 -21.80 13.22
C ILE A 86 16.61 -20.64 14.21
N ALA A 87 17.77 -20.23 14.73
CA ALA A 87 17.93 -18.97 15.44
C ALA A 87 18.58 -17.95 14.50
N VAL A 88 17.93 -16.81 14.35
CA VAL A 88 18.42 -15.66 13.60
C VAL A 88 19.12 -14.71 14.56
N THR A 89 20.31 -14.26 14.17
CA THR A 89 21.05 -13.22 14.89
C THR A 89 21.31 -12.07 13.95
N LEU A 90 20.91 -10.86 14.39
CA LEU A 90 21.06 -9.63 13.62
C LEU A 90 21.98 -8.66 14.36
N GLN A 91 22.59 -7.77 13.61
CA GLN A 91 23.31 -6.62 14.12
C GLN A 91 22.79 -5.37 13.43
N VAL A 92 22.48 -4.35 14.23
CA VAL A 92 22.15 -3.01 13.74
C VAL A 92 23.16 -2.03 14.29
N GLU A 93 23.71 -1.20 13.41
CA GLU A 93 24.57 -0.06 13.75
C GLU A 93 23.92 1.24 13.25
N GLY A 94 24.30 2.38 13.83
CA GLY A 94 23.84 3.70 13.36
C GLY A 94 22.41 4.08 13.75
N LEU A 95 21.65 3.18 14.38
CA LEU A 95 20.33 3.43 14.95
C LEU A 95 20.04 2.40 16.04
N ASN A 96 19.66 2.83 17.25
CA ASN A 96 19.18 1.85 18.25
C ASN A 96 17.76 1.47 17.88
N ILE A 97 17.49 0.17 17.82
CA ILE A 97 16.14 -0.36 17.69
C ILE A 97 15.55 -0.62 19.07
N PHE A 98 14.27 -0.28 19.25
CA PHE A 98 13.53 -0.47 20.49
C PHE A 98 12.05 -0.15 20.26
N GLN A 99 11.18 -0.59 21.15
CA GLN A 99 9.77 -0.19 21.19
C GLN A 99 9.54 0.77 22.36
N ASP A 100 8.98 1.96 22.13
CA ASP A 100 8.55 2.85 23.22
C ASP A 100 7.30 2.25 23.88
N PRO A 101 7.36 1.80 25.14
CA PRO A 101 6.25 1.12 25.79
C PRO A 101 5.02 2.01 25.98
N ARG A 102 5.15 3.35 25.89
CA ARG A 102 4.02 4.28 26.04
C ARG A 102 3.21 4.41 24.76
N THR A 103 3.85 4.22 23.60
CA THR A 103 3.24 4.50 22.30
C THR A 103 3.10 3.24 21.45
N GLY A 104 3.88 2.20 21.75
CA GLY A 104 4.01 1.00 20.92
C GLY A 104 4.83 1.22 19.64
N LEU A 105 5.34 2.44 19.40
CA LEU A 105 6.11 2.81 18.23
C LEU A 105 7.61 2.71 18.51
N GLY A 106 8.39 2.45 17.48
CA GLY A 106 9.84 2.54 17.57
C GLY A 106 10.55 1.97 16.36
N PRO A 107 11.77 2.44 16.05
CA PRO A 107 12.53 1.90 14.94
C PRO A 107 12.83 0.42 15.23
N HIS A 108 12.64 -0.43 14.24
CA HIS A 108 12.79 -1.88 14.39
C HIS A 108 13.24 -2.55 13.10
N VAL A 109 13.50 -3.85 13.18
CA VAL A 109 13.79 -4.66 12.01
C VAL A 109 12.58 -5.52 11.69
N GLU A 110 12.18 -5.55 10.43
CA GLU A 110 11.26 -6.56 9.92
C GLU A 110 12.06 -7.74 9.37
N VAL A 111 11.72 -8.95 9.80
CA VAL A 111 12.39 -10.19 9.40
C VAL A 111 11.41 -11.09 8.65
N VAL A 112 11.78 -11.52 7.46
CA VAL A 112 10.96 -12.33 6.57
C VAL A 112 11.71 -13.61 6.21
N LEU A 113 11.13 -14.76 6.56
CA LEU A 113 11.63 -16.07 6.16
C LEU A 113 10.76 -16.63 5.03
N ASP A 114 11.37 -16.89 3.88
CA ASP A 114 10.67 -17.21 2.63
C ASP A 114 9.51 -16.23 2.44
N ASP A 115 8.31 -16.69 2.11
CA ASP A 115 7.15 -15.80 1.90
C ASP A 115 6.18 -15.82 3.10
N ARG A 116 6.68 -16.12 4.30
CA ARG A 116 5.91 -15.99 5.56
C ARG A 116 5.62 -14.51 5.85
N PRO A 117 4.60 -14.19 6.67
CA PRO A 117 4.42 -12.84 7.21
C PRO A 117 5.70 -12.38 7.92
N SER A 118 6.01 -11.09 7.79
CA SER A 118 7.17 -10.49 8.47
C SER A 118 6.99 -10.51 9.99
N ARG A 119 8.09 -10.65 10.71
CA ARG A 119 8.15 -10.54 12.17
C ARG A 119 8.89 -9.27 12.54
N SER A 120 8.22 -8.37 13.27
CA SER A 120 8.83 -7.19 13.84
C SER A 120 9.76 -7.57 15.01
N VAL A 121 10.97 -7.03 15.00
CA VAL A 121 12.02 -7.28 16.00
C VAL A 121 12.47 -5.95 16.59
N TYR A 122 12.11 -5.72 17.85
CA TYR A 122 12.42 -4.50 18.59
C TYR A 122 13.60 -4.65 19.55
N ASP A 123 13.97 -5.88 19.94
CA ASP A 123 15.13 -6.17 20.77
C ASP A 123 15.99 -7.28 20.11
N LEU A 124 17.24 -6.94 19.80
CA LEU A 124 18.20 -7.88 19.19
C LEU A 124 18.78 -8.90 20.18
N LYS A 125 18.51 -8.73 21.48
CA LYS A 125 18.93 -9.67 22.52
C LYS A 125 17.94 -10.83 22.67
N GLU A 126 16.70 -10.64 22.24
CA GLU A 126 15.69 -11.70 22.26
C GLU A 126 15.93 -12.70 21.11
N PRO A 127 15.66 -14.00 21.34
CA PRO A 127 15.82 -15.01 20.31
C PRO A 127 14.81 -14.83 19.16
N ILE A 128 15.32 -14.67 17.96
CA ILE A 128 14.52 -14.61 16.72
C ILE A 128 14.49 -16.01 16.11
N GLU A 129 13.53 -16.82 16.55
CA GLU A 129 13.41 -18.21 16.10
C GLU A 129 12.31 -18.42 15.06
N PHE A 130 12.59 -19.33 14.12
CA PHE A 130 11.62 -19.87 13.18
C PHE A 130 11.62 -21.39 13.31
N SER A 131 10.48 -21.97 13.67
CA SER A 131 10.27 -23.41 13.84
C SER A 131 9.51 -24.04 12.67
N ASP A 132 9.43 -25.36 12.70
CA ASP A 132 8.62 -26.19 11.79
C ASP A 132 8.96 -25.95 10.32
N LEU A 133 10.26 -25.78 10.07
CA LEU A 133 10.81 -25.58 8.73
C LEU A 133 11.01 -26.93 8.03
N GLN A 134 10.67 -26.97 6.75
CA GLN A 134 10.87 -28.14 5.91
C GLN A 134 12.33 -28.23 5.47
N PRO A 135 12.88 -29.44 5.21
CA PRO A 135 14.17 -29.57 4.56
C PRO A 135 14.21 -28.83 3.21
N GLY A 136 15.34 -28.17 2.91
CA GLY A 136 15.54 -27.45 1.65
C GLY A 136 16.26 -26.12 1.79
N THR A 137 16.28 -25.37 0.67
CA THR A 137 16.84 -24.02 0.60
C THR A 137 15.84 -22.98 1.06
N HIS A 138 16.26 -22.10 1.97
CA HIS A 138 15.46 -21.00 2.52
C HIS A 138 16.11 -19.65 2.26
N LEU A 139 15.27 -18.60 2.22
CA LEU A 139 15.70 -17.22 2.09
C LEU A 139 15.25 -16.40 3.30
N LEU A 140 16.22 -15.87 4.03
CA LEU A 140 15.98 -14.91 5.09
C LEU A 140 16.25 -13.49 4.56
N ARG A 141 15.29 -12.60 4.79
CA ARG A 141 15.40 -11.17 4.49
C ARG A 141 15.18 -10.40 5.78
N ALA A 142 15.90 -9.32 5.94
CA ALA A 142 15.70 -8.41 7.05
C ALA A 142 15.88 -6.96 6.57
N PHE A 143 15.06 -6.04 7.06
CA PHE A 143 15.19 -4.62 6.75
C PHE A 143 14.75 -3.73 7.89
N ILE A 144 15.43 -2.60 8.05
CA ILE A 144 15.13 -1.62 9.09
C ILE A 144 13.94 -0.77 8.65
N VAL A 145 13.02 -0.53 9.57
CA VAL A 145 11.85 0.32 9.36
C VAL A 145 11.83 1.49 10.34
N TYR A 146 11.23 2.60 9.90
CA TYR A 146 10.88 3.73 10.75
C TYR A 146 9.84 3.33 11.81
N PRO A 147 9.64 4.17 12.85
CA PRO A 147 8.70 3.84 13.94
C PRO A 147 7.25 3.51 13.55
N TRP A 148 6.79 3.98 12.40
CA TRP A 148 5.45 3.71 11.86
C TRP A 148 5.40 2.55 10.86
N GLY A 149 6.52 1.83 10.66
CA GLY A 149 6.58 0.63 9.83
C GLY A 149 7.03 0.84 8.38
N GLU A 150 7.29 2.08 7.92
CA GLU A 150 7.88 2.32 6.60
C GLU A 150 9.33 1.82 6.54
N SER A 151 9.67 1.03 5.51
CA SER A 151 11.04 0.55 5.37
C SER A 151 12.01 1.61 4.84
N ILE A 152 13.22 1.62 5.40
CA ILE A 152 14.30 2.48 4.95
C ILE A 152 14.85 1.92 3.64
N LYS A 153 14.63 2.64 2.52
CA LYS A 153 15.04 2.23 1.17
C LYS A 153 16.54 2.43 0.91
N SER A 154 17.37 1.91 1.80
CA SER A 154 18.83 1.98 1.71
C SER A 154 19.40 0.56 1.63
N PRO A 155 20.35 0.29 0.70
CA PRO A 155 21.07 -0.98 0.68
C PRO A 155 21.78 -1.31 2.00
N LEU A 156 22.13 -0.29 2.80
CA LEU A 156 22.74 -0.47 4.12
C LEU A 156 21.73 -0.95 5.17
N ALA A 157 20.46 -0.61 5.00
CA ALA A 157 19.38 -0.96 5.93
C ALA A 157 18.71 -2.30 5.60
N TYR A 158 19.24 -3.06 4.63
CA TYR A 158 18.71 -4.34 4.16
C TYR A 158 19.78 -5.43 4.20
N ALA A 159 19.37 -6.64 4.56
CA ALA A 159 20.22 -7.81 4.52
C ALA A 159 19.44 -9.04 4.04
N GLU A 160 20.14 -9.92 3.32
CA GLU A 160 19.58 -11.15 2.76
C GLU A 160 20.57 -12.32 2.98
N ARG A 161 20.03 -13.50 3.29
CA ARG A 161 20.78 -14.74 3.48
C ARG A 161 20.02 -15.94 2.93
N THR A 162 20.68 -16.68 2.05
CA THR A 162 20.29 -18.04 1.69
C THR A 162 20.97 -19.02 2.64
N PHE A 163 20.24 -20.03 3.10
CA PHE A 163 20.74 -21.13 3.92
C PHE A 163 19.94 -22.40 3.62
N HIS A 164 20.37 -23.54 4.16
CA HIS A 164 19.79 -24.85 3.87
C HIS A 164 19.49 -25.63 5.14
N LEU A 165 18.38 -26.36 5.14
CA LEU A 165 18.05 -27.33 6.19
C LEU A 165 18.16 -28.73 5.61
N TYR A 166 19.04 -29.54 6.19
CA TYR A 166 19.44 -30.90 5.77
C TYR A 166 20.05 -31.01 4.36
N THR A 167 19.48 -30.35 3.35
CA THR A 167 19.95 -30.40 1.96
C THR A 167 19.57 -29.12 1.21
N ALA A 168 20.37 -28.76 0.20
CA ALA A 168 20.03 -27.68 -0.71
C ALA A 168 19.04 -28.18 -1.77
N THR A 169 17.96 -27.43 -1.99
CA THR A 169 16.97 -27.70 -3.05
C THR A 169 17.15 -26.68 -4.17
N GLY A 170 18.15 -26.91 -5.01
CA GLY A 170 18.49 -26.07 -6.16
C GLY A 170 19.19 -24.75 -5.80
N ASP A 171 19.80 -24.14 -6.82
CA ASP A 171 20.29 -22.77 -6.74
C ASP A 171 19.08 -21.84 -6.80
N ARG A 172 18.89 -20.99 -5.79
CA ARG A 172 17.89 -19.93 -5.90
C ARG A 172 18.47 -18.88 -6.86
N PRO A 173 17.87 -18.67 -8.03
CA PRO A 173 18.41 -17.69 -8.97
C PRO A 173 18.35 -16.30 -8.33
N THR A 174 19.24 -15.41 -8.77
CA THR A 174 19.21 -13.97 -8.48
C THR A 174 18.03 -13.31 -9.21
N THR A 175 16.84 -13.90 -9.08
CA THR A 175 15.61 -13.41 -9.69
C THR A 175 15.12 -12.18 -8.95
N PRO A 176 14.46 -11.25 -9.67
CA PRO A 176 13.76 -10.15 -9.05
C PRO A 176 12.83 -10.64 -7.94
N LEU A 177 12.89 -9.97 -6.80
CA LEU A 177 12.20 -10.36 -5.60
C LEU A 177 11.38 -9.21 -5.05
N LEU A 178 10.15 -9.54 -4.67
CA LEU A 178 9.23 -8.66 -3.95
C LEU A 178 9.09 -9.15 -2.52
N THR A 179 9.25 -8.23 -1.58
CA THR A 179 9.05 -8.48 -0.15
C THR A 179 7.93 -7.58 0.35
N TYR A 180 6.81 -8.18 0.76
CA TYR A 180 5.71 -7.44 1.37
C TYR A 180 6.14 -6.89 2.73
N ASN A 181 5.84 -5.62 3.02
CA ASN A 181 6.04 -5.03 4.35
C ASN A 181 4.70 -4.58 4.96
N GLN A 182 4.03 -3.61 4.34
CA GLN A 182 2.80 -3.01 4.87
C GLN A 182 1.72 -2.88 3.79
N PRO A 183 0.42 -2.92 4.15
CA PRO A 183 -0.11 -2.97 5.51
C PRO A 183 -0.24 -4.39 6.09
N GLN A 184 -0.03 -4.57 7.39
CA GLN A 184 -0.30 -5.84 8.09
C GLN A 184 -0.88 -5.60 9.49
N GLY A 185 -1.58 -6.60 10.03
CA GLY A 185 -2.17 -6.52 11.37
C GLY A 185 -3.41 -5.64 11.41
N VAL A 186 -3.53 -4.80 12.43
CA VAL A 186 -4.72 -3.97 12.70
C VAL A 186 -4.35 -2.50 12.55
N TYR A 187 -5.09 -1.78 11.73
CA TYR A 187 -4.99 -0.33 11.57
C TYR A 187 -6.22 0.35 12.16
N GLY A 188 -6.02 1.45 12.87
CA GLY A 188 -7.10 2.24 13.47
C GLY A 188 -7.45 3.53 12.70
N ALA A 189 -6.69 3.86 11.65
CA ALA A 189 -6.87 5.08 10.88
C ALA A 189 -6.38 4.92 9.44
N GLU A 190 -6.92 5.80 8.60
CA GLU A 190 -6.39 6.12 7.29
C GLU A 190 -5.58 7.44 7.35
N PRO A 191 -4.68 7.67 6.38
CA PRO A 191 -4.33 6.77 5.28
C PRO A 191 -3.44 5.60 5.74
N MET A 192 -3.64 4.41 5.16
CA MET A 192 -2.81 3.25 5.44
C MET A 192 -1.54 3.26 4.60
N LEU A 193 -0.43 2.89 5.24
CA LEU A 193 0.84 2.70 4.57
C LEU A 193 0.80 1.42 3.71
N LEU A 194 1.07 1.59 2.43
CA LEU A 194 1.46 0.53 1.52
C LEU A 194 2.97 0.62 1.31
N ASP A 195 3.69 -0.44 1.67
CA ASP A 195 5.13 -0.49 1.58
C ASP A 195 5.65 -1.89 1.23
N PHE A 196 6.71 -1.93 0.44
CA PHE A 196 7.34 -3.17 -0.01
C PHE A 196 8.84 -2.97 -0.31
N TYR A 197 9.61 -4.04 -0.20
CA TYR A 197 11.03 -4.05 -0.55
C TYR A 197 11.26 -4.79 -1.87
N LEU A 198 12.11 -4.25 -2.73
CA LEU A 198 12.53 -4.86 -3.98
C LEU A 198 14.02 -5.22 -3.91
N SER A 199 14.38 -6.43 -4.31
CA SER A 199 15.77 -6.83 -4.51
C SER A 199 15.93 -7.54 -5.85
N ASN A 200 17.13 -7.47 -6.43
CA ASN A 200 17.49 -8.12 -7.70
C ASN A 200 16.58 -7.74 -8.90
N VAL A 201 15.86 -6.61 -8.84
CA VAL A 201 15.11 -6.09 -9.98
C VAL A 201 16.07 -5.56 -11.05
N PRO A 202 15.80 -5.76 -12.35
CA PRO A 202 16.64 -5.18 -13.40
C PRO A 202 16.63 -3.66 -13.26
N VAL A 203 17.72 -3.01 -13.66
CA VAL A 203 17.85 -1.55 -13.61
C VAL A 203 18.11 -1.03 -15.01
N ASP A 204 17.37 0.00 -15.42
CA ASP A 204 17.57 0.77 -16.64
C ASP A 204 17.43 2.25 -16.28
N THR A 205 18.34 3.08 -16.79
CA THR A 205 18.37 4.52 -16.52
C THR A 205 17.32 5.29 -17.32
N ASP A 206 16.83 4.73 -18.42
CA ASP A 206 16.01 5.45 -19.39
C ASP A 206 14.51 5.15 -19.25
N ARG A 207 14.16 4.05 -18.57
CA ARG A 207 12.78 3.60 -18.39
C ARG A 207 12.59 2.76 -17.12
N PRO A 208 11.37 2.73 -16.54
CA PRO A 208 11.04 1.75 -15.52
C PRO A 208 11.16 0.32 -16.06
N THR A 209 11.92 -0.52 -15.36
CA THR A 209 12.15 -1.94 -15.69
C THR A 209 11.18 -2.89 -15.01
N TRP A 210 10.45 -2.38 -14.02
CA TRP A 210 9.53 -3.14 -13.19
C TRP A 210 8.32 -2.30 -12.85
N GLN A 211 7.27 -3.00 -12.46
CA GLN A 211 6.03 -2.45 -11.94
C GLN A 211 5.55 -3.33 -10.79
N VAL A 212 4.90 -2.75 -9.80
CA VAL A 212 4.17 -3.51 -8.78
C VAL A 212 2.69 -3.22 -8.96
N ARG A 213 1.91 -4.25 -9.25
CA ARG A 213 0.44 -4.15 -9.25
C ARG A 213 -0.04 -4.42 -7.85
N CYS A 214 -0.76 -3.44 -7.31
CA CYS A 214 -1.36 -3.49 -5.99
C CYS A 214 -2.85 -3.71 -6.17
N THR A 215 -3.39 -4.79 -5.63
CA THR A 215 -4.84 -5.04 -5.60
C THR A 215 -5.33 -5.07 -4.17
N ILE A 216 -6.25 -4.16 -3.82
CA ILE A 216 -6.94 -4.14 -2.52
C ILE A 216 -8.43 -4.36 -2.76
N ASN A 217 -9.00 -5.41 -2.17
CA ASN A 217 -10.43 -5.73 -2.29
C ASN A 217 -10.98 -5.74 -3.73
N GLY A 218 -10.15 -6.14 -4.70
CA GLY A 218 -10.50 -6.22 -6.12
C GLY A 218 -10.21 -4.94 -6.92
N GLN A 219 -9.94 -3.81 -6.27
CA GLN A 219 -9.49 -2.58 -6.94
C GLN A 219 -7.98 -2.64 -7.15
N SER A 220 -7.51 -2.36 -8.37
CA SER A 220 -6.09 -2.47 -8.73
C SER A 220 -5.54 -1.18 -9.27
N PHE A 221 -4.29 -0.89 -8.92
CA PHE A 221 -3.46 0.13 -9.53
C PHE A 221 -2.03 -0.38 -9.64
N THR A 222 -1.19 0.31 -10.41
CA THR A 222 0.19 -0.07 -10.63
C THR A 222 1.12 1.07 -10.23
N VAL A 223 2.21 0.72 -9.56
CA VAL A 223 3.27 1.65 -9.17
C VAL A 223 4.61 1.22 -9.75
N ASN A 224 5.48 2.19 -10.04
CA ASN A 224 6.80 1.97 -10.62
C ASN A 224 7.90 2.82 -9.95
N ARG A 225 7.60 3.39 -8.77
CA ARG A 225 8.58 4.06 -7.91
C ARG A 225 8.73 3.27 -6.63
N TRP A 226 9.97 3.07 -6.20
CA TRP A 226 10.23 2.31 -4.99
C TRP A 226 10.20 3.23 -3.77
N GLN A 227 8.98 3.52 -3.32
CA GLN A 227 8.67 4.44 -2.22
C GLN A 227 7.49 3.92 -1.39
N ALA A 228 7.26 4.55 -0.25
CA ALA A 228 6.02 4.40 0.50
C ALA A 228 4.84 5.05 -0.25
N TYR A 229 3.67 4.46 -0.10
CA TYR A 229 2.40 4.97 -0.61
C TYR A 229 1.39 5.04 0.53
N TYR A 230 0.57 6.10 0.57
CA TYR A 230 -0.45 6.29 1.60
C TYR A 230 -1.82 6.21 0.94
N LEU A 231 -2.66 5.29 1.39
CA LEU A 231 -3.90 4.91 0.72
C LEU A 231 -5.12 5.13 1.61
N THR A 232 -6.21 5.63 1.02
CA THR A 232 -7.54 5.68 1.62
C THR A 232 -8.52 4.82 0.81
N GLY A 233 -9.69 4.51 1.35
CA GLY A 233 -10.70 3.66 0.68
C GLY A 233 -10.79 2.24 1.23
N PHE A 234 -10.21 1.97 2.40
CA PHE A 234 -10.32 0.68 3.07
C PHE A 234 -11.71 0.49 3.68
N LYS A 235 -12.19 -0.75 3.65
CA LYS A 235 -13.48 -1.11 4.24
C LYS A 235 -13.25 -1.45 5.72
N PRO A 236 -14.15 -1.05 6.65
CA PRO A 236 -14.09 -1.57 8.01
C PRO A 236 -14.10 -3.11 8.03
N GLY A 237 -13.29 -3.71 8.90
CA GLY A 237 -13.07 -5.16 8.95
C GLY A 237 -11.88 -5.61 8.10
N ASP A 238 -11.90 -6.85 7.63
CA ASP A 238 -10.78 -7.44 6.90
C ASP A 238 -10.71 -6.95 5.45
N ASN A 239 -9.52 -6.55 5.03
CA ASN A 239 -9.18 -6.17 3.67
C ASN A 239 -8.04 -7.07 3.21
N TRP A 240 -8.16 -7.62 2.01
CA TRP A 240 -7.04 -8.35 1.41
C TRP A 240 -6.24 -7.43 0.50
N VAL A 241 -4.92 -7.53 0.59
CA VAL A 241 -3.95 -6.78 -0.20
C VAL A 241 -3.08 -7.79 -0.94
N ARG A 242 -3.04 -7.69 -2.26
CA ARG A 242 -2.17 -8.49 -3.12
C ARG A 242 -1.18 -7.60 -3.84
N LEU A 243 0.08 -8.01 -3.85
CA LEU A 243 1.14 -7.39 -4.64
C LEU A 243 1.65 -8.39 -5.67
N ASP A 244 1.75 -7.95 -6.92
CA ASP A 244 2.30 -8.70 -8.04
C ASP A 244 3.49 -7.91 -8.62
N LEU A 245 4.69 -8.52 -8.69
CA LEU A 245 5.83 -7.91 -9.38
C LEU A 245 5.74 -8.22 -10.88
N LEU A 246 5.81 -7.18 -11.69
CA LEU A 246 5.66 -7.22 -13.13
C LEU A 246 6.89 -6.61 -13.82
N ASP A 247 7.11 -7.01 -15.06
CA ASP A 247 8.10 -6.39 -15.95
C ASP A 247 7.59 -5.06 -16.54
N SER A 248 8.41 -4.43 -17.38
CA SER A 248 8.07 -3.19 -18.08
C SER A 248 6.89 -3.32 -19.05
N ASN A 249 6.52 -4.54 -19.45
CA ASN A 249 5.37 -4.84 -20.32
C ASN A 249 4.11 -5.21 -19.51
N GLY A 250 4.19 -5.20 -18.18
CA GLY A 250 3.10 -5.56 -17.28
C GLY A 250 2.87 -7.08 -17.14
N GLN A 251 3.82 -7.89 -17.57
CA GLN A 251 3.79 -9.35 -17.40
C GLN A 251 4.38 -9.74 -16.03
N PRO A 252 3.80 -10.73 -15.33
CA PRO A 252 4.33 -11.20 -14.06
C PRO A 252 5.78 -11.71 -14.17
N ILE A 253 6.62 -11.31 -13.21
CA ILE A 253 7.98 -11.84 -13.08
C ILE A 253 7.96 -13.01 -12.09
N GLY A 254 8.13 -14.23 -12.60
CA GLY A 254 8.19 -15.44 -11.78
C GLY A 254 6.94 -15.65 -10.90
N ASN A 255 7.10 -16.37 -9.80
CA ASN A 255 6.04 -16.54 -8.79
C ASN A 255 6.28 -15.59 -7.60
N THR A 256 6.10 -14.29 -7.84
CA THR A 256 6.39 -13.21 -6.88
C THR A 256 5.12 -12.63 -6.24
N THR A 257 3.96 -13.20 -6.55
CA THR A 257 2.67 -12.76 -6.00
C THR A 257 2.61 -13.02 -4.50
N ILE A 258 2.32 -11.98 -3.71
CA ILE A 258 2.14 -12.08 -2.26
C ILE A 258 0.79 -11.48 -1.89
N THR A 259 0.00 -12.21 -1.11
CA THR A 259 -1.29 -11.72 -0.56
C THR A 259 -1.25 -11.72 0.97
N ARG A 260 -1.80 -10.66 1.57
CA ARG A 260 -1.92 -10.47 3.02
C ARG A 260 -3.30 -9.95 3.39
N LEU A 261 -3.68 -10.14 4.65
CA LEU A 261 -4.84 -9.52 5.26
C LEU A 261 -4.39 -8.37 6.16
N VAL A 262 -5.18 -7.31 6.16
CA VAL A 262 -5.13 -6.22 7.14
C VAL A 262 -6.55 -5.96 7.64
N THR A 263 -6.69 -5.76 8.95
CA THR A 263 -7.97 -5.40 9.55
C THR A 263 -8.03 -3.90 9.81
N TYR A 264 -9.09 -3.24 9.35
CA TYR A 264 -9.32 -1.82 9.57
C TYR A 264 -10.41 -1.60 10.63
N HIS A 265 -10.06 -0.97 11.75
CA HIS A 265 -11.01 -0.51 12.75
C HIS A 265 -11.12 1.01 12.71
N LEU A 266 -12.31 1.52 12.42
CA LEU A 266 -12.52 2.97 12.34
C LEU A 266 -12.31 3.62 13.72
N GLY A 267 -11.49 4.68 13.76
CA GLY A 267 -11.35 5.52 14.96
C GLY A 267 -10.47 4.92 16.06
N GLY A 268 -9.44 4.16 15.69
CA GLY A 268 -8.44 3.67 16.66
C GLY A 268 -7.74 4.82 17.40
N ASN A 269 -7.46 4.60 18.68
CA ASN A 269 -6.87 5.60 19.58
C ASN A 269 -5.39 5.34 19.89
N ASP A 270 -4.78 4.33 19.27
CA ASP A 270 -3.35 4.06 19.38
C ASP A 270 -2.50 5.17 18.77
N ALA A 271 -1.21 5.19 19.09
CA ALA A 271 -0.31 6.27 18.69
C ALA A 271 -0.16 6.38 17.17
N LEU A 272 -0.12 5.25 16.45
CA LEU A 272 -0.04 5.26 14.99
C LEU A 272 -1.30 5.89 14.39
N SER A 273 -2.48 5.47 14.84
CA SER A 273 -3.75 6.03 14.37
C SER A 273 -3.85 7.54 14.60
N ARG A 274 -3.43 8.02 15.78
CA ARG A 274 -3.40 9.44 16.11
C ARG A 274 -2.35 10.20 15.29
N LEU A 275 -1.23 9.56 14.95
CA LEU A 275 -0.18 10.13 14.10
C LEU A 275 -0.68 10.30 12.67
N LEU A 276 -1.35 9.29 12.10
CA LEU A 276 -1.93 9.31 10.76
C LEU A 276 -3.01 10.40 10.62
N ARG A 277 -3.82 10.62 11.66
CA ARG A 277 -4.84 11.69 11.69
C ARG A 277 -4.29 13.08 12.06
N GLY A 278 -3.00 13.20 12.38
CA GLY A 278 -2.39 14.46 12.81
C GLY A 278 -2.77 14.93 14.23
N GLU A 279 -3.42 14.07 15.02
CA GLU A 279 -3.76 14.32 16.44
C GLU A 279 -2.54 14.19 17.36
N LEU A 280 -1.50 13.51 16.90
CA LEU A 280 -0.22 13.37 17.58
C LEU A 280 0.89 13.99 16.72
N ALA A 281 1.43 15.13 17.16
CA ALA A 281 2.49 15.81 16.44
C ALA A 281 3.85 15.09 16.59
N ALA A 282 4.64 15.08 15.51
CA ALA A 282 5.99 14.50 15.46
C ALA A 282 6.88 14.91 16.63
N LYS A 283 6.92 16.22 16.95
CA LYS A 283 7.74 16.79 18.04
C LYS A 283 7.48 16.16 19.42
N ASN A 284 6.29 15.61 19.65
CA ASN A 284 5.94 14.96 20.92
C ASN A 284 6.50 13.54 21.02
N LEU A 285 6.94 12.97 19.89
CA LEU A 285 7.51 11.63 19.78
C LEU A 285 9.01 11.66 19.54
N GLN A 286 9.56 12.70 18.91
CA GLN A 286 10.98 12.77 18.55
C GLN A 286 11.91 12.47 19.74
N SER A 287 11.66 13.02 20.91
CA SER A 287 12.51 12.81 22.09
C SER A 287 12.42 11.38 22.65
N SER A 288 11.25 10.74 22.58
CA SER A 288 11.07 9.37 23.08
C SER A 288 11.47 8.30 22.08
N LEU A 289 11.35 8.62 20.79
CA LEU A 289 11.79 7.78 19.69
C LEU A 289 13.23 8.07 19.28
N SER A 290 13.92 8.97 20.00
CA SER A 290 15.35 9.22 19.83
C SER A 290 16.16 8.09 20.43
N PRO A 291 16.78 7.22 19.60
CA PRO A 291 17.94 6.54 20.11
C PRO A 291 18.98 7.60 20.45
N SER A 292 19.43 7.62 21.70
CA SER A 292 20.68 8.28 22.06
C SER A 292 21.73 7.86 21.03
N LEU A 293 22.27 8.80 20.25
CA LEU A 293 23.43 8.51 19.41
C LEU A 293 24.53 8.01 20.35
N PRO A 294 25.18 6.87 20.06
CA PRO A 294 26.53 6.67 20.57
C PRO A 294 27.35 7.88 20.13
N ASP A 295 28.08 8.53 21.05
CA ASP A 295 28.89 9.73 20.78
C ASP A 295 29.91 9.52 19.64
N GLN A 296 30.20 8.26 19.30
CA GLN A 296 30.98 7.86 18.13
C GLN A 296 30.28 6.73 17.38
N LEU A 297 29.95 6.99 16.11
CA LEU A 297 29.67 5.93 15.15
C LEU A 297 30.98 5.18 14.86
N PRO A 298 30.98 3.84 14.79
CA PRO A 298 32.15 3.12 14.29
C PRO A 298 32.51 3.63 12.89
N PRO A 299 33.81 3.75 12.55
CA PRO A 299 34.20 4.11 11.20
C PRO A 299 33.59 3.09 10.24
N PRO A 300 33.08 3.54 9.06
CA PRO A 300 32.50 2.62 8.10
C PRO A 300 33.51 1.50 7.81
N PRO A 301 33.10 0.22 7.82
CA PRO A 301 33.99 -0.87 7.44
C PRO A 301 34.59 -0.56 6.06
N MET A 302 35.85 -0.89 5.82
CA MET A 302 36.41 -0.85 4.47
C MET A 302 35.74 -1.94 3.63
N TRP A 303 34.56 -1.64 3.10
CA TRP A 303 33.84 -2.49 2.16
C TRP A 303 34.63 -2.57 0.86
N ASN A 304 34.78 -3.79 0.33
CA ASN A 304 35.26 -4.02 -1.01
C ASN A 304 34.44 -3.16 -1.98
N ARG A 305 35.08 -2.19 -2.64
CA ARG A 305 34.49 -1.20 -3.55
C ARG A 305 33.64 -1.78 -4.69
N ASN A 306 33.64 -3.10 -4.87
CA ASN A 306 32.89 -3.80 -5.90
C ASN A 306 31.40 -4.01 -5.57
N LEU A 307 30.96 -3.95 -4.29
CA LEU A 307 29.52 -4.01 -3.94
C LEU A 307 28.88 -2.61 -3.84
N ALA A 308 29.67 -1.58 -3.53
CA ALA A 308 29.21 -0.18 -3.43
C ALA A 308 29.21 0.57 -4.78
N ARG A 309 29.63 -0.08 -5.87
CA ARG A 309 29.68 0.48 -7.23
C ARG A 309 28.45 0.18 -8.08
N GLN A 310 27.37 -0.29 -7.49
CA GLN A 310 26.06 -0.12 -8.14
C GLN A 310 25.50 1.21 -7.64
N PRO A 311 25.51 2.28 -8.47
CA PRO A 311 24.77 3.48 -8.13
C PRO A 311 23.32 3.08 -7.89
N ASN A 312 22.75 3.47 -6.75
CA ASN A 312 21.32 3.39 -6.54
C ASN A 312 20.67 4.42 -7.49
N PRO A 313 20.01 4.01 -8.58
CA PRO A 313 19.45 4.94 -9.57
C PRO A 313 18.34 5.80 -8.95
N TRP A 314 17.73 5.33 -7.86
CA TRP A 314 16.63 6.00 -7.18
C TRP A 314 17.06 7.24 -6.41
N LEU A 315 18.31 7.32 -5.92
CA LEU A 315 18.80 8.51 -5.19
C LEU A 315 19.16 9.67 -6.14
N GLN A 316 19.56 9.39 -7.38
CA GLN A 316 19.96 10.43 -8.34
C GLN A 316 18.77 11.21 -8.93
N ASN A 317 17.58 10.60 -9.00
CA ASN A 317 16.38 11.24 -9.53
C ASN A 317 15.52 11.98 -8.47
N GLN A 318 15.88 11.95 -7.19
CA GLN A 318 15.10 12.60 -6.11
C GLN A 318 15.50 14.07 -5.85
N ASN A 319 16.66 14.53 -6.33
CA ASN A 319 17.15 15.90 -6.10
C ASN A 319 16.77 16.92 -7.18
N SER A 320 15.90 16.56 -8.13
CA SER A 320 15.39 17.50 -9.11
C SER A 320 14.15 18.20 -8.57
N ALA A 321 14.30 19.41 -8.04
CA ALA A 321 13.18 20.30 -7.77
C ALA A 321 12.31 20.44 -9.05
N PRO A 322 10.97 20.49 -8.94
CA PRO A 322 10.12 20.69 -10.11
C PRO A 322 10.51 21.98 -10.83
N GLN A 323 10.97 21.86 -12.07
CA GLN A 323 11.15 23.04 -12.91
C GLN A 323 9.77 23.67 -13.15
N PRO A 324 9.61 25.01 -13.05
CA PRO A 324 8.36 25.66 -13.40
C PRO A 324 8.01 25.35 -14.86
N LEU A 325 6.79 24.87 -15.10
CA LEU A 325 6.26 24.62 -16.44
C LEU A 325 6.37 25.87 -17.32
N PRO A 326 6.83 25.76 -18.58
CA PRO A 326 6.77 26.86 -19.53
C PRO A 326 5.31 27.28 -19.74
N ASN A 327 5.06 28.57 -19.61
CA ASN A 327 3.76 29.20 -19.82
C ASN A 327 3.22 28.82 -21.22
N PRO A 328 2.00 28.26 -21.36
CA PRO A 328 1.47 27.92 -22.67
C PRO A 328 1.32 29.19 -23.52
N GLN A 329 2.08 29.26 -24.61
CA GLN A 329 1.95 30.31 -25.60
C GLN A 329 0.53 30.27 -26.17
N ARG A 330 -0.18 31.39 -25.99
CA ARG A 330 -1.52 31.62 -26.52
C ARG A 330 -1.46 31.50 -28.06
N PRO A 331 -2.35 30.72 -28.70
CA PRO A 331 -2.39 30.65 -30.16
C PRO A 331 -2.69 32.03 -30.76
N PRO A 332 -2.14 32.37 -31.94
CA PRO A 332 -2.34 33.67 -32.55
C PRO A 332 -3.83 33.90 -32.86
N GLN A 333 -4.34 35.05 -32.42
CA GLN A 333 -5.71 35.49 -32.71
C GLN A 333 -5.88 35.72 -34.23
N PRO A 334 -7.05 35.39 -34.81
CA PRO A 334 -7.36 35.75 -36.19
C PRO A 334 -7.36 37.28 -36.36
N LEU A 335 -6.67 37.76 -37.40
CA LEU A 335 -6.69 39.16 -37.80
C LEU A 335 -8.09 39.55 -38.30
N HIS A 336 -8.82 40.35 -37.52
CA HIS A 336 -9.97 41.08 -38.03
C HIS A 336 -9.46 42.28 -38.86
N PRO A 337 -9.87 42.43 -40.13
CA PRO A 337 -9.49 43.61 -40.90
C PRO A 337 -10.19 44.85 -40.33
N ARG A 338 -9.37 45.82 -39.93
CA ARG A 338 -9.80 47.13 -39.45
C ARG A 338 -10.28 47.96 -40.65
N LEU A 339 -11.55 48.34 -40.65
CA LEU A 339 -12.10 49.33 -41.57
C LEU A 339 -11.50 50.71 -41.22
N SER A 340 -10.81 51.32 -42.18
CA SER A 340 -10.36 52.71 -42.15
C SER A 340 -11.34 53.58 -42.95
N PRO A 341 -11.74 54.76 -42.47
CA PRO A 341 -12.59 55.66 -43.23
C PRO A 341 -11.79 56.73 -43.98
N PHE A 342 -12.26 57.01 -45.20
CA PHE A 342 -12.07 58.19 -46.07
C PHE A 342 -10.70 58.53 -46.67
N GLY A 343 -10.71 58.76 -47.99
CA GLY A 343 -9.72 59.60 -48.67
C GLY A 343 -9.51 59.42 -50.18
N ASN A 344 -10.55 59.70 -50.99
CA ASN A 344 -10.52 60.20 -52.39
C ASN A 344 -9.66 59.53 -53.48
N GLY A 345 -10.31 59.14 -54.59
CA GLY A 345 -9.62 58.93 -55.87
C GLY A 345 -10.50 58.28 -56.93
N LEU A 346 -11.09 59.12 -57.78
CA LEU A 346 -12.01 58.83 -58.89
C LEU A 346 -11.55 57.81 -59.94
N ALA A 347 -12.56 57.28 -60.64
CA ALA A 347 -12.63 56.82 -62.05
C ALA A 347 -12.79 55.30 -62.23
N LEU A 348 -14.02 54.80 -62.47
CA LEU A 348 -14.71 54.68 -63.77
C LEU A 348 -14.01 53.71 -64.74
N LEU A 349 -14.50 52.45 -64.81
CA LEU A 349 -15.22 51.85 -65.95
C LEU A 349 -15.18 50.31 -65.87
N SER A 350 -16.36 49.71 -65.89
CA SER A 350 -16.63 48.29 -66.10
C SER A 350 -16.59 47.93 -67.61
N PRO A 351 -16.96 46.70 -68.01
CA PRO A 351 -16.31 45.41 -67.78
C PRO A 351 -16.08 44.75 -69.15
N LEU A 352 -16.09 43.41 -69.22
CA LEU A 352 -16.11 42.51 -70.39
C LEU A 352 -14.75 41.86 -70.63
N LYS A 353 -14.62 40.58 -70.97
CA LYS A 353 -15.53 39.43 -71.09
C LYS A 353 -14.56 38.28 -71.36
N THR A 354 -14.87 37.10 -70.85
CA THR A 354 -14.22 35.83 -71.25
C THR A 354 -14.19 35.69 -72.79
N PRO A 355 -13.20 34.96 -73.31
CA PRO A 355 -13.52 33.59 -73.69
C PRO A 355 -12.41 32.57 -73.38
N ASP A 356 -12.84 31.43 -72.83
CA ASP A 356 -12.76 30.06 -73.38
C ASP A 356 -11.53 29.55 -74.15
N PRO A 357 -11.33 28.22 -74.10
CA PRO A 357 -10.02 27.61 -73.92
C PRO A 357 -9.50 26.95 -75.21
N PHE A 358 -8.18 26.70 -75.22
CA PHE A 358 -7.58 25.48 -75.76
C PHE A 358 -6.40 25.06 -74.89
#